data_AF-A0A067QGK5-F1
#
_entry.id   AF-A0A067QGK5-F1
#
_cell.length_a   1.000
_cell.length_b   1.000
_cell.length_c   1.000
_cell.angle_alpha   90.00
_cell.angle_beta   90.00
_cell.angle_gamma   90.00
#
_symmetry.space_group_name_H-M   'P 1'
#
loop_
_entity.id
_entity.type
_entity.pdbx_description
1 polymer ?
#
loop_
_entity_poly.entity_id
_entity_poly.type
_entity_poly.pdbx_seq_one_letter_code
_entity_poly.pdbx_strand_id
1 'polypeptide(L)'
;MEALFVIAAVFKILAYIDMQNSNLANEERKYWDHLDNTLIGEGFFALATIFAYLRLLLLLQLNLQLGPLLVRSLSEQGARPAA
;
A
#
# COMPACT_ATOMS: atom_id res chain seq x y z
N MET A 1 -7.99 -4.01 -4.77
CA MET A 1 -6.63 -3.83 -5.32
C MET A 1 -6.66 -2.86 -6.46
N GLU A 2 -7.23 -3.26 -7.60
CA GLU A 2 -7.39 -2.41 -8.79
C GLU A 2 -7.98 -1.03 -8.46
N ALA A 3 -9.03 -0.98 -7.63
CA ALA A 3 -9.64 0.30 -7.23
C ALA A 3 -8.68 1.24 -6.47
N LEU A 4 -7.80 0.71 -5.62
CA LEU A 4 -6.81 1.53 -4.89
C LEU A 4 -5.74 2.08 -5.84
N PHE A 5 -5.33 1.28 -6.83
CA PHE A 5 -4.41 1.73 -7.88
C PHE A 5 -5.04 2.82 -8.75
N VAL A 6 -6.31 2.67 -9.13
CA VAL A 6 -7.04 3.68 -9.91
C VAL A 6 -7.19 4.97 -9.11
N ILE A 7 -7.57 4.88 -7.83
CA ILE A 7 -7.69 6.06 -6.96
C ILE A 7 -6.34 6.76 -6.79
N ALA A 8 -5.26 6.02 -6.51
CA ALA A 8 -3.92 6.59 -6.41
C ALA A 8 -3.46 7.28 -7.70
N ALA A 9 -3.76 6.67 -8.86
CA ALA A 9 -3.47 7.26 -10.16
C ALA A 9 -4.26 8.56 -10.39
N VAL A 10 -5.54 8.59 -10.03
CA VAL A 10 -6.37 9.80 -10.13
C VAL A 10 -5.81 10.92 -9.26
N PHE A 11 -5.46 10.64 -7.99
CA PHE A 11 -4.87 11.66 -7.11
C PHE A 11 -3.52 12.19 -7.61
N LYS A 12 -2.67 11.33 -8.19
CA LYS A 12 -1.41 11.74 -8.83
C LYS A 12 -1.65 12.62 -10.06
N ILE A 13 -2.65 12.32 -10.88
CA ILE A 13 -3.02 13.13 -12.04
C ILE A 13 -3.57 14.49 -11.60
N LEU A 14 -4.45 14.52 -10.60
CA LEU A 14 -4.98 15.77 -10.04
C LEU A 14 -3.86 16.64 -9.47
N ALA A 15 -2.90 16.04 -8.75
CA ALA A 15 -1.72 16.74 -8.26
C ALA A 15 -0.85 17.31 -9.39
N TYR A 16 -0.70 16.58 -10.50
CA TYR A 16 0.06 17.06 -11.67
C TYR A 16 -0.63 18.28 -12.33
N ILE A 17 -1.95 18.24 -12.47
CA ILE A 17 -2.73 19.35 -13.03
C ILE A 17 -2.65 20.58 -12.10
N ASP A 18 -2.77 20.35 -10.79
CA ASP A 18 -2.72 21.42 -9.79
C ASP A 18 -1.33 22.08 -9.72
N MET A 19 -0.27 21.29 -9.79
CA MET A 19 1.12 21.77 -9.91
C MET A 19 1.36 22.58 -11.20
N GLN A 20 0.67 22.25 -12.30
CA GLN A 20 0.82 22.98 -13.55
C GLN A 20 0.07 24.32 -13.55
N ASN A 21 -1.07 24.38 -12.86
CA ASN A 21 -1.87 25.60 -12.72
C ASN A 21 -1.31 26.56 -11.65
N SER A 22 -0.66 26.01 -10.63
CA SER A 22 -0.04 26.77 -9.56
C SER A 22 1.41 27.10 -9.89
N ASN A 23 1.77 28.39 -9.94
CA ASN A 23 3.16 28.86 -10.15
C ASN A 23 4.09 28.60 -8.93
N LEU A 24 3.67 27.69 -8.04
CA LEU A 24 4.34 27.26 -6.80
C LEU A 24 5.09 25.93 -7.00
N ALA A 25 5.37 25.55 -8.26
CA ALA A 25 5.95 24.29 -8.68
C ALA A 25 7.33 23.92 -8.06
N ASN A 26 7.88 24.77 -7.19
CA ASN A 26 9.20 24.61 -6.60
C ASN A 26 9.22 24.88 -5.08
N GLU A 27 8.08 24.83 -4.41
CA GLU A 27 8.05 24.85 -2.95
C GLU A 27 8.64 23.55 -2.40
N GLU A 28 9.61 23.68 -1.49
CA GLU A 28 10.23 22.54 -0.83
C GLU A 28 9.18 21.74 -0.05
N ARG A 29 9.33 20.41 -0.01
CA ARG A 29 8.41 19.46 0.66
C ARG A 29 8.04 19.84 2.10
N LYS A 30 8.84 20.68 2.76
CA LYS A 30 8.60 21.18 4.11
C LYS A 30 7.40 22.13 4.21
N TYR A 31 7.06 22.82 3.12
CA TYR A 31 5.98 23.83 3.08
C TYR A 31 4.66 23.29 2.53
N TRP A 32 4.65 22.00 2.14
CA TRP A 32 3.46 21.34 1.63
C TRP A 32 2.35 21.32 2.67
N ASP A 33 1.13 21.56 2.21
CA ASP A 33 -0.03 21.48 3.07
C ASP A 33 -0.19 20.03 3.54
N HIS A 34 -0.70 19.85 4.75
CA HIS A 34 -0.83 18.52 5.36
C HIS A 34 -1.74 17.59 4.55
N LEU A 35 -2.59 18.15 3.69
CA LEU A 35 -3.54 17.44 2.83
C LEU A 35 -3.21 17.56 1.33
N ASP A 36 -1.93 17.69 0.97
CA ASP A 36 -1.56 17.74 -0.44
C ASP A 36 -1.91 16.45 -1.20
N ASN A 37 -2.54 16.62 -2.37
CA ASN A 37 -3.00 15.54 -3.24
C ASN A 37 -1.87 14.57 -3.62
N THR A 38 -0.63 15.09 -3.73
CA THR A 38 0.57 14.29 -3.99
C THR A 38 0.86 13.31 -2.87
N LEU A 39 0.80 13.78 -1.61
CA LEU A 39 1.13 12.97 -0.43
C LEU A 39 0.08 11.88 -0.19
N ILE A 40 -1.19 12.26 -0.35
CA ILE A 40 -2.33 11.33 -0.29
C ILE A 40 -2.20 10.25 -1.38
N GLY A 41 -1.88 10.65 -2.61
CA GLY A 41 -1.65 9.73 -3.73
C GLY A 41 -0.51 8.73 -3.47
N GLU A 42 0.60 9.16 -2.85
CA GLU A 42 1.70 8.28 -2.44
C GLU A 42 1.28 7.26 -1.37
N GLY A 43 0.50 7.70 -0.37
CA GLY A 43 -0.01 6.83 0.68
C GLY A 43 -0.93 5.73 0.13
N PHE A 44 -1.87 6.08 -0.74
CA PHE A 44 -2.77 5.11 -1.37
C PHE A 44 -2.01 4.14 -2.28
N PHE A 45 -0.99 4.60 -3.00
CA PHE A 45 -0.13 3.73 -3.82
C PHE A 45 0.64 2.71 -2.96
N ALA A 46 1.18 3.14 -1.82
CA ALA A 46 1.85 2.25 -0.89
C ALA A 46 0.89 1.19 -0.31
N LEU A 47 -0.32 1.59 0.10
CA LEU A 47 -1.35 0.66 0.58
C LEU A 47 -1.77 -0.35 -0.50
N ALA A 48 -1.98 0.13 -1.73
CA ALA A 48 -2.28 -0.74 -2.88
C ALA A 48 -1.17 -1.76 -3.14
N THR A 49 0.09 -1.39 -2.91
CA THR A 49 1.23 -2.31 -3.06
C THR A 49 1.23 -3.37 -1.96
N ILE A 50 0.99 -2.99 -0.70
CA ILE A 50 0.94 -3.93 0.44
C ILE A 50 -0.15 -4.98 0.22
N PHE A 51 -1.37 -4.56 -0.11
CA PHE A 51 -2.45 -5.51 -0.31
C PHE A 51 -2.23 -6.40 -1.57
N ALA A 52 -1.42 -5.96 -2.55
CA ALA A 52 -1.08 -6.77 -3.71
C ALA A 52 -0.14 -7.91 -3.31
N TYR A 53 0.85 -7.63 -2.47
CA TYR A 53 1.73 -8.65 -1.89
C TYR A 53 0.97 -9.61 -0.95
N LEU A 54 -0.01 -9.14 -0.17
CA LEU A 54 -0.85 -10.01 0.65
C LEU A 54 -1.63 -11.03 -0.21
N ARG A 55 -2.08 -10.63 -1.40
CA ARG A 55 -2.73 -11.54 -2.35
C ARG A 55 -1.77 -12.56 -2.95
N LEU A 56 -0.50 -12.19 -3.14
CA LEU A 56 0.55 -13.10 -3.58
C LEU A 56 0.87 -14.16 -2.50
N LEU A 57 0.79 -13.79 -1.21
CA LEU A 57 0.91 -14.77 -0.11
C LEU A 57 -0.22 -15.80 -0.10
N LEU A 58 -1.45 -15.42 -0.47
CA LEU A 58 -2.57 -16.36 -0.64
C LEU A 58 -2.31 -17.38 -1.77
N LEU A 59 -1.63 -16.97 -2.84
CA LEU A 59 -1.22 -17.90 -3.91
C LEU A 59 -0.11 -18.86 -3.45
N LEU A 60 0.80 -18.41 -2.58
CA LEU A 60 1.82 -19.28 -1.99
C LEU A 60 1.23 -20.38 -1.10
N GLN A 61 0.10 -20.13 -0.44
CA GLN A 61 -0.63 -21.15 0.34
C GLN A 61 -1.18 -22.29 -0.51
N LEU A 62 -1.47 -22.02 -1.80
CA LEU A 62 -1.98 -23.01 -2.73
C LEU A 62 -0.91 -24.03 -3.14
N ASN A 63 0.37 -23.71 -2.94
CA ASN A 63 1.44 -24.66 -3.20
C ASN A 63 1.47 -25.76 -2.13
N LEU A 64 1.40 -27.02 -2.56
CA LEU A 64 1.25 -28.20 -1.71
C LEU A 64 2.33 -28.32 -0.60
N GLN A 65 3.51 -27.73 -0.82
CA GLN A 65 4.63 -27.73 0.14
C GLN A 65 4.63 -26.54 1.12
N LEU A 66 4.12 -25.37 0.74
CA LEU A 66 4.14 -24.17 1.59
C LEU A 66 2.83 -23.97 2.38
N GLY A 67 1.72 -24.55 1.92
CA GLY A 67 0.43 -24.52 2.64
C GLY A 67 0.50 -25.09 4.07
N PRO A 68 1.07 -26.29 4.29
CA PRO A 68 1.20 -26.87 5.64
C PRO A 68 2.13 -26.07 6.55
N LEU A 69 3.16 -25.42 6.00
CA LEU A 69 4.13 -24.60 6.74
C LEU A 69 3.48 -23.33 7.30
N LEU A 70 2.67 -22.65 6.51
CA LEU A 70 1.99 -21.44 6.95
C LEU A 70 0.92 -21.73 8.02
N VAL A 71 0.13 -22.81 7.85
CA VAL A 71 -0.87 -23.20 8.85
C VAL A 71 -0.23 -23.65 10.16
N ARG A 72 0.84 -24.46 10.10
CA ARG A 72 1.50 -24.98 11.31
C ARG A 72 2.17 -23.88 12.13
N SER A 73 2.90 -22.97 11.49
CA SER A 73 3.58 -21.86 12.19
C SER A 73 2.64 -20.85 12.86
N LEU A 74 1.42 -20.70 12.35
CA LEU A 74 0.36 -19.91 13.01
C LEU A 74 -0.30 -20.68 14.15
N SER A 75 -0.56 -21.99 13.98
CA SER A 75 -1.12 -22.82 15.06
C SER A 75 -0.16 -23.00 16.24
N GLU A 76 1.15 -23.12 15.98
CA GLU A 76 2.16 -23.28 17.02
C GLU A 76 2.38 -21.99 17.83
N GLN A 77 2.13 -20.82 17.25
CA GLN A 77 2.19 -19.55 17.98
C GLN A 77 0.96 -19.33 18.90
N GLY A 78 -0.19 -19.92 18.57
CA GLY A 78 -1.37 -19.91 19.44
C GLY A 78 -1.36 -20.98 20.55
N ALA A 79 -0.53 -22.01 20.42
CA ALA A 79 -0.48 -23.16 21.33
C ALA A 79 0.73 -23.17 22.29
N ARG A 80 1.58 -22.14 22.31
CA ARG A 80 2.59 -21.98 23.37
C ARG A 80 1.90 -21.50 24.64
N PRO A 81 1.77 -22.32 25.70
CA PRO A 81 1.44 -21.79 27.01
C PRO A 81 2.56 -20.81 27.39
N ALA A 82 2.16 -19.61 27.83
CA ALA A 82 3.07 -18.68 28.51
C ALA A 82 3.63 -19.42 29.73
N ALA A 83 4.85 -19.93 29.58
CA ALA A 83 5.67 -20.47 30.65
C ALA A 83 6.45 -19.32 31.29
#